data_AF-A0A1V5W6B6-F1
#
_entry.id   AF-A0A1V5W6B6-F1
#
_cell.length_a   1.000
_cell.length_b   1.000
_cell.length_c   1.000
_cell.angle_alpha   90.00
_cell.angle_beta   90.00
_cell.angle_gamma   90.00
#
_symmetry.space_group_name_H-M   'P 1'
#
loop_
_entity.id
_entity.type
_entity.pdbx_description
1 polymer ?
#
loop_
_entity_poly.entity_id
_entity_poly.type
_entity_poly.pdbx_seq_one_letter_code
_entity_poly.pdbx_strand_id
1 'polypeptide(L)'
;MATALAIKETVLQQWEKRAKRARKKLARLENRIEHERYELEIARRLLPKAIDEDSRDAWRIHVEVLESVVMYTEGCIAEELAELALCDAMLAEIRADLGAEGV
;
A
#
# COMPACT_ATOMS: atom_id res chain seq x y z
N MET A 1 7.82 30.18 -23.79
CA MET A 1 6.93 29.94 -22.63
C MET A 1 6.03 28.78 -22.98
N ALA A 2 5.86 27.79 -22.10
CA ALA A 2 4.86 26.74 -22.30
C ALA A 2 3.46 27.36 -22.24
N THR A 3 2.55 26.91 -23.10
CA THR A 3 1.15 27.33 -23.07
C THR A 3 0.45 26.78 -21.83
N ALA A 4 -0.64 27.40 -21.38
CA ALA A 4 -1.42 26.92 -20.23
C ALA A 4 -1.83 25.45 -20.40
N LEU A 5 -2.25 25.07 -21.61
CA LEU A 5 -2.57 23.70 -22.00
C LEU A 5 -1.39 22.74 -21.79
N ALA A 6 -0.19 23.08 -22.29
CA ALA A 6 1.00 22.25 -22.15
C ALA A 6 1.42 22.06 -20.67
N ILE A 7 1.17 23.06 -19.82
CA ILE A 7 1.40 22.94 -18.37
C ILE A 7 0.40 21.96 -17.75
N LYS A 8 -0.90 22.09 -18.07
CA LYS A 8 -1.95 21.18 -17.56
C LYS A 8 -1.70 19.73 -17.98
N GLU A 9 -1.30 19.48 -19.23
CA GLU A 9 -0.91 18.16 -19.72
C GLU A 9 0.32 17.59 -18.98
N THR A 10 1.32 18.43 -18.71
CA THR A 10 2.51 18.02 -17.95
C THR A 10 2.13 17.61 -16.52
N VAL A 11 1.27 18.40 -15.86
CA VAL A 11 0.79 18.11 -14.51
C VAL A 11 -0.05 16.82 -14.51
N LEU A 12 -0.91 16.62 -15.51
CA LEU A 12 -1.67 15.37 -15.70
C LEU A 12 -0.74 14.16 -15.74
N GLN A 13 0.28 14.17 -16.60
CA GLN A 13 1.24 13.07 -16.74
C GLN A 13 2.00 12.78 -15.43
N GLN A 14 2.33 13.81 -14.65
CA GLN A 14 3.01 13.64 -13.36
C GLN A 14 2.12 12.91 -12.35
N TRP A 15 0.84 13.29 -12.27
CA TRP A 15 -0.14 12.62 -11.40
C TRP A 15 -0.46 11.21 -11.87
N GLU A 16 -0.56 10.95 -13.17
CA GLU A 16 -0.74 9.58 -13.69
C GLU A 16 0.46 8.68 -13.35
N LYS A 17 1.68 9.23 -13.44
CA LYS A 17 2.89 8.52 -13.02
C LYS A 17 2.92 8.27 -11.51
N ARG A 18 2.37 9.18 -10.71
CA ARG A 18 2.24 9.02 -9.24
C ARG A 18 1.21 7.93 -8.91
N ALA A 19 0.02 7.97 -9.50
CA ALA A 19 -1.00 6.94 -9.37
C ALA A 19 -0.47 5.55 -9.77
N LYS A 20 0.23 5.45 -10.90
CA LYS A 20 0.85 4.19 -11.35
C LYS A 20 1.87 3.63 -10.34
N ARG A 21 2.64 4.51 -9.69
CA ARG A 21 3.61 4.10 -8.65
C ARG A 21 2.89 3.57 -7.42
N ALA A 22 1.85 4.26 -6.95
CA ALA A 22 1.06 3.83 -5.81
C ALA A 22 0.35 2.48 -6.09
N ARG A 23 -0.29 2.30 -7.25
CA ARG A 23 -0.89 1.00 -7.65
C ARG A 23 0.13 -0.13 -7.65
N LYS A 24 1.35 0.11 -8.15
CA LYS A 24 2.42 -0.88 -8.17
C LYS A 24 2.90 -1.24 -6.77
N LYS A 25 2.98 -0.26 -5.86
CA LYS A 25 3.38 -0.50 -4.46
C LYS A 25 2.27 -1.25 -3.72
N LEU A 26 1.02 -0.84 -3.89
CA LEU A 26 -0.15 -1.52 -3.34
C LEU A 26 -0.18 -3.01 -3.73
N ALA A 27 -0.08 -3.33 -5.02
CA ALA A 27 -0.07 -4.74 -5.48
C ALA A 27 1.06 -5.59 -4.87
N ARG A 28 2.22 -4.98 -4.58
CA ARG A 28 3.33 -5.68 -3.88
C ARG A 28 3.03 -5.89 -2.41
N LEU A 29 2.43 -4.90 -1.76
CA LEU A 29 2.04 -4.98 -0.36
C LEU A 29 0.90 -5.99 -0.14
N GLU A 30 -0.08 -6.04 -1.05
CA GLU A 30 -1.17 -7.02 -1.04
C GLU A 30 -0.66 -8.46 -1.16
N ASN A 31 0.34 -8.70 -2.01
CA ASN A 31 0.97 -10.02 -2.05
C ASN A 31 1.73 -10.31 -0.75
N ARG A 32 2.51 -9.34 -0.26
CA ARG A 32 3.33 -9.48 0.95
C ARG A 32 2.49 -9.76 2.20
N ILE A 33 1.39 -9.04 2.40
CA ILE A 33 0.55 -9.19 3.59
C ILE A 33 -0.09 -10.59 3.66
N GLU A 34 -0.44 -11.19 2.53
CA GLU A 34 -1.00 -12.55 2.51
C GLU A 34 0.05 -13.59 2.95
N HIS A 35 1.31 -13.41 2.55
CA HIS A 35 2.42 -14.22 3.04
C HIS A 35 2.61 -14.05 4.57
N GLU A 36 2.67 -12.80 5.04
CA GLU A 36 2.88 -12.50 6.47
C GLU A 36 1.73 -13.01 7.35
N ARG A 37 0.48 -12.89 6.88
CA ARG A 37 -0.70 -13.44 7.55
C ARG A 37 -0.65 -14.96 7.64
N TYR A 38 -0.23 -15.63 6.57
CA TYR A 38 -0.11 -17.09 6.57
C TYR A 38 1.01 -17.55 7.51
N GLU A 39 2.16 -16.89 7.51
CA GLU A 39 3.24 -17.18 8.47
C GLU A 39 2.78 -16.98 9.92
N LEU A 40 2.06 -15.90 10.21
CA LEU A 40 1.47 -15.64 11.53
C LEU A 40 0.47 -16.73 11.94
N GLU A 41 -0.38 -17.18 11.02
CA GLU A 41 -1.32 -18.29 11.25
C GLU A 41 -0.57 -19.58 11.64
N ILE A 42 0.52 -19.90 10.93
CA ILE A 42 1.34 -21.07 11.23
C ILE A 42 2.04 -20.91 12.58
N ALA A 43 2.65 -19.75 12.87
CA ALA A 43 3.30 -19.49 14.15
C ALA A 43 2.33 -19.62 15.33
N ARG A 44 1.11 -19.08 15.22
CA ARG A 44 0.05 -19.22 16.23
C ARG A 44 -0.38 -20.68 16.45
N ARG A 45 -0.36 -21.51 15.41
CA ARG A 45 -0.64 -22.96 15.51
C ARG A 45 0.50 -23.75 16.15
N LEU A 46 1.73 -23.27 16.04
CA LEU A 46 2.92 -23.92 16.60
C LEU A 46 3.15 -23.57 18.06
N LEU A 47 2.84 -22.34 18.47
CA LEU A 47 2.95 -21.88 19.86
C LEU A 47 2.37 -22.86 20.91
N PRO A 48 1.12 -23.35 20.80
CA PRO A 48 0.57 -24.29 21.79
C PRO A 48 1.15 -25.71 21.70
N LYS A 49 1.93 -26.03 20.65
CA LYS A 49 2.57 -27.33 20.43
C LYS A 49 4.00 -27.40 20.96
N ALA A 50 4.54 -26.28 21.44
CA ALA A 50 5.87 -26.23 22.01
C ALA A 50 5.94 -27.04 23.32
N ILE A 51 7.00 -27.82 23.45
CA ILE A 51 7.13 -28.89 24.46
C ILE A 51 7.63 -28.33 25.79
N ASP A 52 8.56 -27.38 25.73
CA ASP A 52 9.19 -26.73 26.88
C ASP A 52 8.83 -25.23 26.96
N GLU A 53 9.16 -24.62 28.10
CA GLU A 53 8.87 -23.20 28.34
C GLU A 53 9.71 -22.28 27.45
N ASP A 54 11.00 -22.59 27.26
CA ASP A 54 11.90 -21.77 26.44
C ASP A 54 11.41 -21.71 24.98
N SER A 55 10.99 -22.85 24.44
CA SER A 55 10.37 -22.96 23.12
C SER A 55 9.05 -22.19 23.06
N ARG A 56 8.19 -22.25 24.09
CA ARG A 56 6.94 -21.48 24.14
C ARG A 56 7.21 -19.97 24.15
N ASP A 57 8.18 -19.53 24.93
CA ASP A 57 8.60 -18.13 24.97
C ASP A 57 9.16 -17.66 23.62
N ALA A 58 9.98 -18.48 22.96
CA ALA A 58 10.49 -18.19 21.62
C ALA A 58 9.36 -18.05 20.58
N TRP A 59 8.38 -18.96 20.59
CA TRP A 59 7.21 -18.87 19.72
C TRP A 59 6.34 -17.67 20.04
N ARG A 60 6.18 -17.30 21.32
CA ARG A 60 5.42 -16.10 21.73
C ARG A 60 6.04 -14.84 21.15
N ILE A 61 7.36 -14.66 21.32
CA ILE A 61 8.11 -13.54 20.75
C ILE A 61 7.96 -13.52 19.22
N HIS A 62 8.06 -14.68 18.57
CA HIS A 62 7.93 -14.75 17.11
C HIS A 62 6.53 -14.35 16.63
N VAL A 63 5.47 -14.79 17.33
CA VAL A 63 4.09 -14.37 17.04
C VAL A 63 3.93 -12.86 17.20
N GLU A 64 4.43 -12.27 18.29
CA GLU A 64 4.35 -10.82 18.52
C GLU A 64 5.07 -10.01 17.43
N VAL A 65 6.24 -10.49 16.98
CA VAL A 65 6.98 -9.88 15.87
C VAL A 65 6.16 -9.96 14.57
N LEU A 66 5.60 -11.12 14.24
CA LEU A 66 4.79 -11.29 13.03
C LEU A 66 3.51 -10.45 13.07
N GLU A 67 2.85 -10.32 14.23
CA GLU A 67 1.72 -9.42 14.41
C GLU A 67 2.09 -7.97 14.14
N SER A 68 3.24 -7.52 14.65
CA SER A 68 3.75 -6.18 14.40
C SER A 68 4.08 -5.94 12.92
N VAL A 69 4.63 -6.95 12.25
CA VAL A 69 4.95 -6.90 10.81
C VAL A 69 3.67 -6.82 9.98
N VAL A 70 2.66 -7.65 10.25
CA VAL A 70 1.36 -7.59 9.56
C VAL A 70 0.72 -6.22 9.73
N MET A 71 0.69 -5.71 10.97
CA MET A 71 0.08 -4.41 11.28
C MET A 71 0.81 -3.26 10.57
N TYR A 72 2.13 -3.33 10.48
CA TYR A 72 2.93 -2.37 9.72
C TYR A 72 2.59 -2.42 8.22
N THR A 73 2.54 -3.61 7.62
CA THR A 73 2.19 -3.77 6.20
C THR A 73 0.76 -3.28 5.93
N GLU A 74 -0.20 -3.53 6.82
CA GLU A 74 -1.56 -2.97 6.74
C GLU A 74 -1.56 -1.44 6.76
N GLY A 75 -0.74 -0.83 7.62
CA GLY A 75 -0.53 0.61 7.65
C GLY A 75 0.00 1.15 6.32
N CYS A 76 1.03 0.51 5.75
CA CYS A 76 1.54 0.86 4.42
C CYS A 76 0.48 0.71 3.31
N ILE A 77 -0.38 -0.30 3.37
CA ILE A 77 -1.49 -0.47 2.42
C ILE A 77 -2.46 0.71 2.53
N ALA A 78 -2.85 1.08 3.76
CA ALA A 78 -3.74 2.21 4.00
C ALA A 78 -3.16 3.53 3.48
N GLU A 79 -1.85 3.77 3.66
CA GLU A 79 -1.16 4.92 3.09
C GLU A 79 -1.21 4.95 1.56
N GLU A 80 -0.95 3.83 0.89
CA GLU A 80 -1.00 3.77 -0.59
C GLU A 80 -2.43 3.90 -1.13
N LEU A 81 -3.44 3.41 -0.41
CA LEU A 81 -4.85 3.63 -0.76
C LEU A 81 -5.24 5.11 -0.64
N ALA A 82 -4.80 5.79 0.43
CA ALA A 82 -5.02 7.22 0.58
C ALA A 82 -4.31 8.03 -0.52
N GLU A 83 -3.10 7.64 -0.88
CA GLU A 83 -2.35 8.23 -1.99
C GLU A 83 -3.05 8.04 -3.33
N LEU A 84 -3.64 6.87 -3.59
CA LEU A 84 -4.43 6.63 -4.79
C LEU A 84 -5.70 7.49 -4.83
N ALA A 85 -6.42 7.61 -3.71
CA ALA A 85 -7.60 8.46 -3.62
C ALA A 85 -7.25 9.94 -3.92
N LEU A 86 -6.12 10.42 -3.40
CA LEU A 86 -5.61 11.76 -3.71
C LEU A 86 -5.28 11.91 -5.20
N CYS A 87 -4.59 10.94 -5.78
CA CYS A 87 -4.26 10.96 -7.20
C CYS A 87 -5.53 10.98 -8.07
N ASP A 88 -6.53 10.15 -7.75
CA ASP A 88 -7.77 10.08 -8.53
C ASP A 88 -8.56 11.39 -8.44
N ALA A 89 -8.61 12.05 -7.27
CA ALA A 89 -9.21 13.38 -7.12
C ALA A 89 -8.48 14.44 -7.96
N MET A 90 -7.15 14.50 -7.89
CA MET A 90 -6.36 15.46 -8.67
C MET A 90 -6.51 15.24 -10.19
N LEU A 91 -6.49 13.98 -10.63
CA LEU A 91 -6.67 13.64 -12.04
C LEU A 91 -8.06 14.01 -12.54
N ALA A 92 -9.10 13.88 -11.72
CA ALA A 92 -10.46 14.27 -12.09
C ALA A 92 -10.54 15.78 -12.36
N GLU A 93 -10.00 16.62 -11.46
CA GLU A 93 -9.97 18.07 -11.62
C GLU A 93 -9.16 18.51 -12.86
N ILE A 94 -7.96 17.96 -13.05
CA ILE A 94 -7.12 18.31 -14.22
C ILE A 94 -7.81 17.92 -15.54
N ARG A 95 -8.48 16.77 -15.58
CA ARG A 95 -9.23 16.32 -16.77
C ARG A 95 -10.46 17.18 -17.03
N ALA A 96 -11.15 17.65 -15.99
CA ALA A 96 -12.25 18.60 -16.15
C ALA A 96 -11.76 19.92 -16.74
N ASP A 97 -10.64 20.43 -16.22
CA ASP A 97 -9.96 21.63 -16.73
C ASP A 97 -9.55 21.52 -18.20
N LEU A 98 -8.99 20.37 -18.60
CA LEU A 98 -8.59 20.12 -19.99
C LEU A 98 -9.80 19.93 -20.92
N GLY A 99 -10.86 19.29 -20.43
CA GLY A 99 -12.11 19.10 -21.17
C GLY A 99 -12.85 20.42 -21.43
N ALA A 100 -12.78 21.37 -20.49
CA ALA A 100 -13.36 22.70 -20.64
C ALA A 100 -12.60 23.59 -21.66
N GLU A 101 -11.34 23.29 -21.94
CA GLU A 101 -10.51 24.00 -22.93
C GLU A 101 -10.62 23.40 -24.35
N GLY A 102 -11.23 22.22 -24.49
CA GLY A 102 -11.38 21.49 -25.76
C GLY A 102 -12.75 21.61 -26.44
N VAL A 103 -13.65 22.47 -25.93
CA VAL A 103 -15.00 22.76 -26.45
C VAL A 103 -15.07 24.19 -26.96
#